data_AF-A0A951H4X8-F1
#
_entry.id   AF-A0A951H4X8-F1
#
_cell.length_a   1.000
_cell.length_b   1.000
_cell.length_c   1.000
_cell.angle_alpha   90.00
_cell.angle_beta   90.00
_cell.angle_gamma   90.00
#
_symmetry.space_group_name_H-M   'P 1'
#
loop_
_entity.id
_entity.type
_entity.pdbx_description
1 polymer ?
#
loop_
_entity_poly.entity_id
_entity_poly.type
_entity_poly.pdbx_seq_one_letter_code
_entity_poly.pdbx_strand_id
1 'polypeptide(L)'
;MTAGDVLDVGRDAILVCIKLGAPIMLVSLAIGLLVSFFQALTQIQEQTLTFVPKMLITLVVSLFLMPFMLGTLSSFTERIMDRIASG
;
A
#
# COMPACT_ATOMS: atom_id res chain seq x y z
N MET A 1 25.40 -14.87 -11.45
CA MET A 1 23.93 -14.72 -11.58
C MET A 1 23.44 -15.60 -12.72
N THR A 2 22.60 -16.58 -12.41
CA THR A 2 21.93 -17.46 -13.39
C THR A 2 20.53 -16.91 -13.72
N ALA A 3 19.88 -17.43 -14.76
CA ALA A 3 18.50 -17.03 -15.10
C ALA A 3 17.50 -17.31 -13.97
N GLY A 4 17.77 -18.31 -13.12
CA GLY A 4 16.95 -18.62 -11.94
C GLY A 4 17.00 -17.50 -10.89
N ASP A 5 18.19 -16.96 -10.63
CA ASP A 5 18.37 -15.91 -9.62
C ASP A 5 17.60 -14.63 -9.98
N VAL A 6 17.53 -14.30 -11.28
CA VAL A 6 16.79 -13.14 -11.80
C VAL A 6 15.28 -13.32 -11.63
N LEU A 7 14.78 -14.53 -11.89
CA LEU A 7 13.36 -14.87 -11.67
C LEU A 7 12.97 -14.78 -10.19
N ASP A 8 13.84 -15.24 -9.30
CA ASP A 8 13.60 -15.16 -7.86
C ASP A 8 13.56 -13.70 -7.36
N VAL A 9 14.47 -12.86 -7.82
CA VAL A 9 14.45 -11.41 -7.52
C VAL A 9 13.16 -10.78 -8.03
N GLY A 10 12.74 -11.11 -9.26
CA GLY A 10 11.49 -10.60 -9.83
C GLY A 10 10.26 -11.01 -9.02
N ARG A 11 10.21 -12.26 -8.56
CA ARG A 11 9.12 -12.75 -7.70
C ARG A 11 9.09 -12.04 -6.35
N ASP A 12 10.25 -11.87 -5.72
CA ASP A 12 10.36 -11.15 -4.45
C ASP A 12 9.94 -9.68 -4.58
N ALA A 13 10.33 -9.03 -5.68
CA ALA A 13 9.93 -7.65 -5.97
C ALA A 13 8.39 -7.52 -6.07
N ILE A 14 7.74 -8.44 -6.79
CA ILE A 14 6.27 -8.46 -6.90
C ILE A 14 5.62 -8.65 -5.52
N LEU A 15 6.15 -9.57 -4.70
CA LEU A 15 5.63 -9.80 -3.35
C LEU A 15 5.78 -8.56 -2.46
N VAL A 16 6.89 -7.83 -2.58
CA VAL A 16 7.11 -6.57 -1.85
C VAL A 16 6.11 -5.51 -2.32
N CYS A 17 5.89 -5.35 -3.62
CA CYS A 17 4.88 -4.44 -4.17
C CYS A 17 3.47 -4.76 -3.64
N ILE A 18 3.10 -6.04 -3.61
CA ILE A 18 1.80 -6.47 -3.05
C ILE A 18 1.73 -6.14 -1.56
N LYS A 19 2.77 -6.44 -0.77
CA LYS A 19 2.81 -6.13 0.67
C LYS A 19 2.70 -4.62 0.96
N LEU A 20 3.29 -3.78 0.12
CA LEU A 20 3.22 -2.33 0.22
C LEU A 20 1.82 -1.79 -0.16
N GLY A 21 1.24 -2.30 -1.25
CA GLY A 21 -0.03 -1.81 -1.80
C GLY A 21 -1.27 -2.35 -1.10
N ALA A 22 -1.27 -3.62 -0.70
CA ALA A 22 -2.42 -4.30 -0.11
C ALA A 22 -3.03 -3.58 1.10
N PRO A 23 -2.26 -3.16 2.12
CA PRO A 23 -2.85 -2.56 3.31
C PRO A 23 -3.47 -1.18 3.03
N ILE A 24 -2.86 -0.36 2.17
CA ILE A 24 -3.43 0.93 1.76
C ILE A 24 -4.72 0.72 0.95
N MET A 25 -4.71 -0.22 0.00
CA MET A 25 -5.88 -0.51 -0.83
C MET A 25 -7.05 -1.03 -0.01
N LEU A 26 -6.82 -1.95 0.92
CA LEU A 26 -7.86 -2.50 1.80
C LEU A 26 -8.50 -1.41 2.66
N VAL A 27 -7.69 -0.51 3.23
CA VAL A 27 -8.22 0.55 4.08
C VAL A 27 -8.97 1.60 3.24
N SER A 28 -8.41 2.01 2.10
CA SER A 28 -9.10 2.93 1.16
C SER A 28 -10.44 2.36 0.67
N LEU A 29 -10.50 1.05 0.41
CA LEU A 29 -11.72 0.35 0.04
C LEU A 29 -12.75 0.39 1.18
N ALA A 30 -12.35 0.00 2.40
CA ALA A 30 -13.25 -0.02 3.55
C ALA A 30 -13.84 1.36 3.86
N ILE A 31 -13.00 2.40 3.87
CA ILE A 31 -13.41 3.79 4.10
C ILE A 31 -14.33 4.26 2.97
N GLY A 32 -13.94 4.01 1.71
CA GLY A 32 -14.75 4.38 0.55
C GLY A 32 -16.15 3.77 0.60
N LEU A 33 -16.23 2.51 1.01
CA LEU A 33 -17.49 1.79 1.15
C LEU A 33 -18.35 2.36 2.27
N LEU A 34 -17.77 2.59 3.45
CA LEU A 34 -18.46 3.24 4.57
C LEU A 34 -19.01 4.61 4.17
N VAL A 35 -18.18 5.47 3.58
CA VAL A 35 -18.59 6.82 3.15
C VAL A 35 -19.70 6.75 2.10
N SER A 36 -19.61 5.85 1.12
CA SER A 36 -20.65 5.67 0.09
C SER A 36 -21.99 5.20 0.68
N PHE A 37 -21.94 4.39 1.73
CA PHE A 37 -23.14 3.93 2.43
C PHE A 37 -23.83 5.07 3.19
N PHE A 38 -23.05 5.89 3.91
CA PHE A 38 -23.58 7.10 4.56
C PHE A 38 -24.14 8.11 3.55
N GLN A 39 -23.46 8.28 2.41
CA GLN A 39 -23.92 9.13 1.32
C GLN A 39 -25.28 8.66 0.78
N ALA A 40 -25.47 7.35 0.63
CA ALA A 40 -26.73 6.76 0.18
C ALA A 40 -27.85 6.92 1.23
N LEU A 41 -27.53 6.71 2.52
CA LEU A 41 -28.51 6.80 3.61
C LEU A 41 -29.04 8.23 3.84
N THR A 42 -28.18 9.25 3.75
CA THR A 42 -28.58 10.64 4.02
C THR A 42 -29.07 11.38 2.78
N GLN A 43 -28.99 10.77 1.60
CA GLN A 43 -29.31 11.38 0.30
C GLN A 43 -28.49 12.65 -0.04
N ILE A 44 -27.39 12.91 0.70
CA ILE A 44 -26.51 14.06 0.46
C ILE A 44 -25.53 13.70 -0.67
N GLN A 45 -25.71 14.27 -1.86
CA GLN A 45 -24.82 14.04 -3.02
C GLN A 45 -23.74 15.12 -3.20
N GLU A 46 -23.43 15.88 -2.14
CA GLU A 46 -22.39 16.91 -2.17
C GLU A 46 -20.99 16.27 -2.25
N GLN A 47 -20.37 16.35 -3.44
CA GLN A 47 -19.07 15.69 -3.71
C GLN A 47 -17.95 16.14 -2.77
N THR A 48 -17.94 17.40 -2.34
CA THR A 48 -16.93 17.93 -1.42
C THR A 48 -17.03 17.30 -0.03
N LEU A 49 -18.25 17.05 0.45
CA LEU A 49 -18.51 16.54 1.80
C LEU A 49 -18.15 15.06 1.93
N THR A 50 -18.17 14.29 0.84
CA THR A 50 -17.70 12.90 0.82
C THR A 50 -16.21 12.77 0.54
N PHE A 51 -15.64 13.71 -0.22
CA PHE A 51 -14.21 13.71 -0.55
C PHE A 51 -13.31 14.01 0.66
N VAL A 52 -13.64 15.04 1.45
CA VAL A 52 -12.78 15.51 2.55
C VAL A 52 -12.59 14.45 3.65
N PRO A 53 -13.64 13.82 4.22
CA PRO A 53 -13.46 12.79 5.24
C PRO A 53 -12.67 11.59 4.72
N LYS A 54 -12.96 11.14 3.49
CA LYS A 54 -12.25 10.02 2.85
C LYS A 54 -10.75 10.30 2.70
N MET A 55 -10.39 11.51 2.26
CA MET A 55 -9.00 11.93 2.08
C MET A 55 -8.26 11.97 3.42
N LEU A 56 -8.84 12.59 4.45
CA LEU A 56 -8.23 12.70 5.78
C LEU A 56 -7.96 11.32 6.39
N ILE A 57 -8.94 10.41 6.33
CA ILE A 57 -8.76 9.07 6.90
C ILE A 57 -7.69 8.29 6.11
N THR A 58 -7.69 8.37 4.77
CA THR A 58 -6.67 7.72 3.95
C THR A 58 -5.27 8.26 4.25
N LEU A 59 -5.14 9.57 4.48
CA LEU A 59 -3.88 10.20 4.85
C LEU A 59 -3.39 9.75 6.22
N VAL A 60 -4.27 9.73 7.22
CA VAL A 60 -3.93 9.27 8.58
C VAL A 60 -3.48 7.80 8.54
N VAL A 61 -4.20 6.94 7.84
CA VAL A 61 -3.83 5.53 7.69
C VAL A 61 -2.48 5.40 6.99
N SER A 62 -2.25 6.14 5.91
CA SER A 62 -0.96 6.14 5.20
C SER A 62 0.19 6.51 6.13
N LEU A 63 0.01 7.50 7.02
CA LEU A 63 1.00 7.87 8.02
C LEU A 63 1.28 6.73 9.02
N PHE A 64 0.25 6.00 9.47
CA PHE A 64 0.44 4.85 10.36
C PHE A 64 1.13 3.66 9.66
N LEU A 65 0.89 3.48 8.37
CA LEU A 65 1.49 2.39 7.58
C LEU A 65 2.92 2.73 7.12
N MET A 66 3.30 4.01 7.09
CA MET A 66 4.61 4.49 6.66
C MET A 66 5.81 3.72 7.28
N PRO A 67 5.93 3.50 8.61
CA PRO A 67 7.05 2.77 9.18
C PRO A 67 7.12 1.31 8.68
N PHE A 68 5.99 0.65 8.52
CA PHE A 68 5.92 -0.71 7.98
C PHE A 68 6.37 -0.76 6.51
N MET A 69 5.93 0.20 5.70
CA MET A 69 6.31 0.30 4.29
C MET A 69 7.81 0.55 4.13
N LEU A 70 8.36 1.48 4.91
CA LEU A 70 9.80 1.77 4.94
C LEU A 70 10.60 0.54 5.36
N GLY A 71 10.22 -0.14 6.44
CA GLY A 71 10.90 -1.36 6.88
C GLY A 71 10.87 -2.48 5.83
N THR A 72 9.74 -2.64 5.13
CA THR A 72 9.61 -3.63 4.05
C THR A 72 10.52 -3.29 2.87
N LEU A 73 10.58 -2.02 2.48
CA LEU A 73 11.42 -1.55 1.38
C LEU A 73 12.90 -1.65 1.72
N SER A 74 13.32 -1.17 2.90
CA SER A 74 14.69 -1.26 3.39
C SER A 74 15.18 -2.71 3.44
N SER A 75 14.37 -3.62 3.99
CA SER A 75 14.71 -5.04 4.03
C SER A 75 14.85 -5.66 2.63
N PHE A 76 14.04 -5.21 1.66
CA PHE A 76 14.21 -5.63 0.27
C PHE A 76 15.50 -5.08 -0.34
N THR A 77 15.81 -3.80 -0.12
CA THR A 77 17.05 -3.19 -0.58
C THR A 77 18.27 -3.90 0.01
N GLU A 78 18.29 -4.19 1.31
CA GLU A 78 19.37 -4.94 1.97
C GLU A 78 19.58 -6.31 1.31
N ARG A 79 18.50 -7.08 1.08
CA ARG A 79 18.60 -8.38 0.38
C ARG A 79 19.19 -8.25 -1.02
N ILE A 80 18.89 -7.18 -1.75
CA ILE A 80 19.45 -6.94 -3.08
C ILE A 80 20.93 -6.57 -2.98
N MET A 81 21.30 -5.70 -2.03
CA MET A 81 22.69 -5.30 -1.81
C MET A 81 23.55 -6.49 -1.38
N ASP A 82 23.04 -7.36 -0.50
CA ASP A 82 23.71 -8.59 -0.10
C ASP A 82 23.94 -9.51 -1.30
N ARG A 83 22.94 -9.71 -2.16
CA ARG A 83 23.08 -10.51 -3.39
C ARG A 83 24.09 -9.91 -4.38
N ILE A 84 24.26 -8.59 -4.40
CA ILE A 84 25.28 -7.91 -5.22
C ILE A 84 26.67 -8.09 -4.61
N ALA A 85 26.81 -7.94 -3.29
CA ALA A 85 28.09 -8.04 -2.59
C ALA A 85 28.60 -9.47 -2.46
N SER A 86 27.71 -10.46 -2.35
CA SER A 86 28.02 -11.89 -2.35
C SER A 86 28.06 -12.50 -3.77
N GLY A 87 27.87 -11.67 -4.80
CA GLY A 87 27.78 -12.06 -6.21
C GLY A 87 29.13 -12.32 -6.87
#